data_AF-A0A2M8S787-F1
#
_entry.id   AF-A0A2M8S787-F1
#
_cell.length_a   1.000
_cell.length_b   1.000
_cell.length_c   1.000
_cell.angle_alpha   90.00
_cell.angle_beta   90.00
_cell.angle_gamma   90.00
#
_symmetry.space_group_name_H-M   'P 1'
#
loop_
_entity.id
_entity.type
_entity.pdbx_description
1 polymer ?
#
loop_
_entity_poly.entity_id
_entity_poly.type
_entity_poly.pdbx_seq_one_letter_code
_entity_poly.pdbx_strand_id
1 'polypeptide(L)' 'MVSDSSTASQAIRNAQDALQAGDKRAARRWAEIAASQNPELEEPWLILAAVASPRASVAYLEQALEINPQSTRARAG' A
#
# COMPACT_ATOMS: atom_id res chain seq x y z
N MET A 1 -3.28 -21.04 13.96
CA MET A 1 -2.68 -19.80 13.47
C MET A 1 -2.47 -19.96 11.98
N VAL A 2 -3.33 -19.37 11.12
CA VAL A 2 -3.05 -18.85 9.76
C VAL A 2 -4.39 -18.31 9.25
N SER A 3 -4.65 -17.00 9.39
CA SER A 3 -5.69 -16.30 8.62
C SER A 3 -5.39 -14.80 8.39
N ASP A 4 -4.19 -14.28 8.71
CA ASP A 4 -3.91 -12.85 8.54
C ASP A 4 -3.86 -12.42 7.05
N SER A 5 -3.61 -13.38 6.14
CA SER A 5 -3.56 -13.15 4.70
C SER A 5 -4.91 -12.74 4.09
N SER A 6 -6.04 -13.19 4.66
CA SER A 6 -7.36 -12.84 4.13
C SER A 6 -7.74 -11.41 4.50
N THR A 7 -7.32 -10.94 5.67
CA THR A 7 -7.62 -9.59 6.17
C THR A 7 -6.79 -8.53 5.44
N ALA A 8 -5.48 -8.79 5.26
CA ALA A 8 -4.58 -7.85 4.57
C ALA A 8 -4.97 -7.70 3.10
N SER A 9 -5.25 -8.82 2.43
CA SER A 9 -5.71 -8.83 1.03
C SER A 9 -7.03 -8.09 0.86
N GLN A 10 -7.94 -8.19 1.84
CA GLN A 10 -9.21 -7.47 1.81
C GLN A 10 -9.04 -5.97 2.05
N ALA A 11 -8.15 -5.59 2.97
CA ALA A 11 -7.78 -4.19 3.17
C ALA A 11 -7.13 -3.60 1.91
N ILE A 12 -6.28 -4.34 1.20
CA ILE A 12 -5.71 -3.90 -0.09
C ILE A 12 -6.80 -3.65 -1.13
N ARG A 13 -7.77 -4.57 -1.26
CA ARG A 13 -8.91 -4.38 -2.19
C ARG A 13 -9.71 -3.13 -1.84
N ASN A 14 -10.07 -2.94 -0.57
CA ASN A 14 -10.79 -1.75 -0.12
C ASN A 14 -9.99 -0.46 -0.39
N ALA A 15 -8.67 -0.51 -0.24
CA ALA A 15 -7.79 0.62 -0.51
C ALA A 15 -7.76 0.96 -2.01
N GLN A 16 -7.74 -0.04 -2.88
CA GLN A 16 -7.81 0.11 -4.33
C GLN A 16 -9.17 0.68 -4.79
N ASP A 17 -10.26 0.16 -4.25
CA ASP A 17 -11.62 0.66 -4.55
C ASP A 17 -11.76 2.13 -4.14
N ALA A 18 -11.24 2.50 -2.96
CA ALA A 18 -11.21 3.88 -2.50
C ALA A 18 -10.34 4.78 -3.38
N LEU A 19 -9.18 4.29 -3.83
CA LEU A 19 -8.32 4.98 -4.80
C LEU A 19 -9.05 5.27 -6.11
N GLN A 20 -9.74 4.27 -6.65
CA GLN A 20 -10.54 4.40 -7.87
C GLN A 20 -11.71 5.36 -7.70
N ALA A 21 -12.33 5.38 -6.52
CA ALA A 21 -13.36 6.34 -6.16
C ALA A 21 -12.83 7.77 -5.90
N GLY A 22 -11.50 7.98 -5.91
CA GLY A 22 -10.86 9.26 -5.60
C GLY A 22 -10.82 9.59 -4.10
N ASP A 23 -11.24 8.69 -3.23
CA ASP A 23 -11.18 8.86 -1.78
C ASP A 23 -9.79 8.49 -1.25
N LYS A 24 -8.88 9.46 -1.35
CA LYS A 24 -7.50 9.34 -0.84
C LYS A 24 -7.44 9.06 0.66
N ARG A 25 -8.42 9.52 1.46
CA ARG A 25 -8.42 9.32 2.91
C ARG A 25 -8.76 7.88 3.24
N ALA A 26 -9.82 7.34 2.63
CA ALA A 26 -10.18 5.94 2.81
C ALA A 26 -9.09 5.00 2.26
N ALA A 27 -8.53 5.31 1.09
CA ALA A 27 -7.43 4.54 0.52
C ALA A 27 -6.22 4.47 1.45
N ARG A 28 -5.80 5.62 1.99
CA ARG A 28 -4.72 5.68 2.98
C ARG A 28 -5.01 4.81 4.20
N ARG A 29 -6.20 4.96 4.79
CA ARG A 29 -6.60 4.21 6.00
C ARG A 29 -6.55 2.70 5.76
N TRP A 30 -7.09 2.23 4.65
CA TRP A 30 -7.10 0.81 4.32
C TRP A 30 -5.70 0.28 4.03
N ALA A 31 -4.85 1.06 3.37
CA ALA A 31 -3.47 0.67 3.14
C ALA A 31 -2.63 0.64 4.42
N GLU A 32 -2.82 1.57 5.36
CA GLU A 32 -2.19 1.51 6.69
C GLU A 32 -2.60 0.25 7.45
N ILE A 33 -3.89 -0.13 7.39
CA ILE A 33 -4.39 -1.38 7.98
C ILE A 33 -3.71 -2.58 7.31
N ALA A 34 -3.65 -2.62 5.98
CA ALA A 34 -2.99 -3.71 5.26
C ALA A 34 -1.50 -3.84 5.62
N ALA A 35 -0.77 -2.73 5.66
CA ALA A 35 0.64 -2.69 6.04
C ALA A 35 0.86 -3.15 7.50
N SER A 36 -0.05 -2.82 8.42
CA SER A 36 0.03 -3.29 9.81
C SER A 36 -0.22 -4.79 9.96
N GLN A 37 -1.05 -5.37 9.10
CA GLN A 37 -1.40 -6.78 9.13
C GLN A 37 -0.36 -7.64 8.42
N ASN A 38 0.16 -7.16 7.29
CA ASN A 38 1.25 -7.81 6.58
C ASN A 38 2.23 -6.75 6.02
N PRO A 39 3.29 -6.43 6.76
CA PRO A 39 4.27 -5.42 6.34
C PRO A 39 5.19 -5.91 5.21
N GLU A 40 5.19 -7.21 4.91
CA GLU A 40 6.00 -7.83 3.84
C GLU A 40 5.35 -7.72 2.45
N LEU A 41 4.17 -7.11 2.35
CA LEU A 41 3.52 -6.83 1.08
C LEU A 41 3.92 -5.46 0.57
N GLU A 42 4.27 -5.35 -0.71
CA GLU A 42 4.58 -4.07 -1.32
C GLU A 42 3.33 -3.25 -1.67
N GLU A 43 2.18 -3.89 -1.95
CA GLU A 43 0.97 -3.19 -2.42
C GLU A 43 0.46 -2.11 -1.46
N PRO A 44 0.41 -2.32 -0.13
CA PRO A 44 0.01 -1.27 0.81
C PRO A 44 0.90 -0.03 0.70
N TRP A 45 2.22 -0.21 0.57
CA TRP A 45 3.18 0.89 0.47
C TRP A 45 3.05 1.64 -0.85
N LEU A 46 2.81 0.94 -1.97
CA LEU A 46 2.52 1.56 -3.26
C LEU A 46 1.24 2.41 -3.21
N ILE A 47 0.20 1.92 -2.54
CA ILE A 47 -1.05 2.67 -2.37
C ILE A 47 -0.81 3.91 -1.49
N LEU A 48 -0.06 3.76 -0.39
CA LEU A 48 0.33 4.88 0.47
C LEU A 48 1.12 5.93 -0.31
N ALA A 49 2.05 5.51 -1.17
CA ALA A 49 2.80 6.41 -2.04
C ALA A 49 1.88 7.21 -2.96
N ALA A 50 0.89 6.56 -3.60
CA ALA A 50 -0.03 7.20 -4.54
C ALA A 50 -0.95 8.26 -3.88
N VAL A 51 -1.27 8.11 -2.60
CA VAL A 51 -2.16 9.04 -1.87
C VAL A 51 -1.42 10.04 -0.98
N ALA A 52 -0.12 9.86 -0.80
CA ALA A 52 0.71 10.72 0.03
C ALA A 52 1.10 12.03 -0.67
N SER A 53 1.68 12.95 0.10
CA SER A 53 2.35 14.12 -0.48
C SER A 53 3.63 13.69 -1.21
N PRO A 54 4.14 14.46 -2.19
CA PRO A 54 5.32 14.07 -2.97
C PRO A 54 6.57 13.75 -2.15
N ARG A 55 6.73 14.38 -0.97
CA ARG A 55 7.85 14.09 -0.08
C ARG A 55 7.68 12.79 0.69
N ALA A 56 6.45 12.46 1.08
CA ALA A 56 6.14 11.24 1.79
C ALA A 56 6.00 10.04 0.85
N SER A 57 5.64 10.25 -0.42
CA SER A 57 5.52 9.18 -1.40
C SER A 57 6.85 8.48 -1.64
N VAL A 58 7.96 9.23 -1.69
CA VAL A 58 9.31 8.67 -1.86
C VAL A 58 9.64 7.66 -0.76
N ALA A 59 9.40 7.99 0.51
CA ALA A 59 9.66 7.08 1.62
C ALA A 59 8.85 5.78 1.52
N TYR A 60 7.60 5.85 1.03
CA TYR A 60 6.79 4.67 0.81
C TYR A 60 7.23 3.84 -0.41
N LEU A 61 7.71 4.48 -1.47
CA LEU A 61 8.28 3.78 -2.62
C LEU A 61 9.60 3.09 -2.26
N GLU A 62 10.44 3.72 -1.44
CA GLU A 62 11.66 3.13 -0.89
C GLU A 62 11.31 1.87 -0.08
N GLN A 63 10.32 1.94 0.82
CA GLN A 63 9.86 0.77 1.57
C GLN A 63 9.36 -0.36 0.64
N ALA A 64 8.60 -0.01 -0.41
CA ALA A 64 8.13 -0.99 -1.39
C ALA A 64 9.30 -1.65 -2.15
N LEU A 65 10.37 -0.89 -2.45
CA LEU A 65 11.57 -1.40 -3.09
C LEU A 65 12.43 -2.25 -2.16
N GLU A 66 12.45 -1.96 -0.86
CA GLU A 66 13.13 -2.81 0.13
C GLU A 66 12.46 -4.18 0.21
N ILE A 67 11.12 -4.21 0.13
CA ILE A 67 10.32 -5.44 0.14
C ILE A 67 10.44 -6.18 -1.19
N ASN A 68 10.24 -5.49 -2.30
CA ASN A 68 10.37 -6.03 -3.65
C ASN A 68 11.28 -5.14 -4.51
N PRO A 69 12.59 -5.42 -4.54
CA PRO A 69 13.56 -4.65 -5.32
C PRO A 69 13.28 -4.65 -6.82
N GLN A 70 12.53 -5.64 -7.32
CA GLN A 70 12.18 -5.80 -8.73
C GLN A 70 10.83 -5.16 -9.07
N SER A 71 10.19 -4.48 -8.12
CA SER A 71 8.92 -3.80 -8.33
C SER A 71 9.01 -2.74 -9.41
N THR A 72 8.44 -3.04 -10.58
CA THR A 72 8.37 -2.07 -11.67
C THR A 72 7.46 -0.89 -11.28
N ARG A 73 6.44 -1.14 -10.46
CA ARG A 73 5.51 -0.11 -9.98
C ARG A 73 6.20 0.87 -9.02
N ALA A 74 6.99 0.37 -8.08
CA ALA A 74 7.72 1.23 -7.15
C ALA A 74 8.79 2.07 -7.87
N ARG A 75 9.48 1.48 -8.86
CA ARG A 75 10.46 2.21 -9.70
C ARG A 75 9.84 3.25 -10.63
N ALA A 76 8.57 3.06 -11.00
CA ALA A 76 7.85 3.99 -11.87
C ALA A 76 7.40 5.28 -11.16
N GLY A 77 7.35 5.25 -9.81
CA GLY A 77 7.27 6.39 -8.88
C GLY A 77 6.44 7.60 -9.30
#